data_AF-A0A6N2MBG8-F1
#
_entry.id   AF-A0A6N2MBG8-F1
#
_cell.length_a   1.000
_cell.length_b   1.000
_cell.length_c   1.000
_cell.angle_alpha   90.00
_cell.angle_beta   90.00
_cell.angle_gamma   90.00
#
_symmetry.space_group_name_H-M   'P 1'
#
loop_
_entity.id
_entity.type
_entity.pdbx_description
1 polymer ?
#
loop_
_entity_poly.entity_id
_entity_poly.type
_entity_poly.pdbx_seq_one_letter_code
_entity_poly.pdbx_strand_id
1 'polypeptide(L)'
;MPLFLLPNRLLPLPSSPLITCHASPAALRSSPSSPPPTLPTSSTALRLPSCALQCPHFQSCSGCSHELNLHRPIIVDEADNFFKTLGVSDFDFESCRLWGWRSRAKLAVRGSSMKPLIGLYEEGTHNVVDIPYCKAHHPNINAAVELLRQGITKLNIEPFDEDEGTGELRYVQMALTTYNTSIPASERYKNGKVQVSLVWNSRNENSHNFEKLNALANFLWRNGGPRSDLRFIHSVWANFQTSTNNIIFGNRWRHLLGESGFWEHVGGIDMSLAPSSFGQANTRVEQSSNLKTPFCFE
;
A
#
# COMPACT_ATOMS: atom_id res chain seq x y z
N MET A 1 -22.41 13.97 -42.74
CA MET A 1 -21.99 12.62 -42.29
C MET A 1 -21.84 12.67 -40.77
N PRO A 2 -22.48 11.78 -40.00
CA PRO A 2 -22.65 11.97 -38.57
C PRO A 2 -21.43 11.53 -37.76
N LEU A 3 -21.24 12.21 -36.64
CA LEU A 3 -20.25 11.96 -35.59
C LEU A 3 -20.39 10.55 -35.01
N PHE A 4 -19.29 9.80 -34.93
CA PHE A 4 -19.17 8.62 -34.08
C PHE A 4 -18.71 9.03 -32.67
N LEU A 5 -19.64 8.99 -31.71
CA LEU A 5 -19.36 8.96 -30.28
C LEU A 5 -19.01 7.52 -29.88
N LEU A 6 -17.78 7.29 -29.40
CA LEU A 6 -17.38 6.05 -28.74
C LEU A 6 -17.75 6.12 -27.25
N PRO A 7 -18.33 5.06 -26.64
CA PRO A 7 -18.63 5.05 -25.22
C PRO A 7 -17.38 4.67 -24.41
N ASN A 8 -16.94 5.58 -23.55
CA ASN A 8 -16.03 5.28 -22.44
C ASN A 8 -16.80 4.44 -21.40
N ARG A 9 -16.64 3.12 -21.43
CA ARG A 9 -17.05 2.23 -20.33
C ARG A 9 -15.80 1.68 -19.65
N LEU A 10 -15.39 2.37 -18.57
CA LEU A 10 -14.48 1.78 -17.58
C LEU A 10 -15.26 0.73 -16.78
N LEU A 11 -14.70 -0.47 -16.70
CA LEU A 11 -15.23 -1.58 -15.90
C LEU A 11 -15.21 -1.22 -14.40
N PRO A 12 -16.23 -1.62 -13.62
CA PRO A 12 -16.25 -1.37 -12.18
C PRO A 12 -15.18 -2.21 -11.46
N LEU A 13 -14.47 -1.58 -10.53
CA LEU A 13 -13.48 -2.23 -9.66
C LEU A 13 -14.19 -3.28 -8.78
N PRO A 14 -13.69 -4.53 -8.67
CA PRO A 14 -14.32 -5.54 -7.83
C PRO A 14 -14.25 -5.13 -6.35
N SER A 15 -15.41 -5.08 -5.70
CA SER A 15 -15.53 -4.90 -4.26
C SER A 15 -14.88 -6.09 -3.55
N SER A 16 -13.78 -5.83 -2.84
CA SER A 16 -13.13 -6.86 -2.01
C SER A 16 -13.96 -7.10 -0.74
N PRO A 17 -14.32 -8.36 -0.41
CA PRO A 17 -15.05 -8.65 0.82
C PRO A 17 -14.15 -8.36 2.03
N LEU A 18 -14.75 -7.79 3.07
CA LEU A 18 -14.12 -7.58 4.36
C LEU A 18 -14.14 -8.90 5.12
N ILE A 19 -13.08 -9.70 4.99
CA ILE A 19 -12.93 -10.93 5.77
C ILE A 19 -12.16 -10.58 7.04
N THR A 20 -12.86 -10.59 8.17
CA THR A 20 -12.26 -10.55 9.51
C THR A 20 -12.25 -12.00 10.01
N CYS A 21 -11.07 -12.58 10.21
CA CYS A 21 -10.96 -13.93 10.77
C CYS A 21 -11.08 -13.84 12.30
N HIS A 22 -12.16 -14.34 12.88
CA HIS A 22 -12.27 -14.56 14.32
C HIS A 22 -11.94 -16.02 14.65
N ALA A 23 -11.04 -16.25 15.60
CA ALA A 23 -10.86 -17.56 16.21
C ALA A 23 -11.84 -17.70 17.39
N SER A 24 -12.80 -18.63 17.27
CA SER A 24 -13.64 -19.05 18.40
C SER A 24 -12.98 -20.22 19.15
N PRO A 25 -12.84 -20.19 20.48
CA PRO A 25 -12.36 -21.33 21.24
C PRO A 25 -13.51 -22.34 21.44
N ALA A 26 -13.48 -23.48 20.75
CA ALA A 26 -14.45 -24.55 20.96
C ALA A 26 -14.06 -25.40 22.19
N ALA A 27 -14.94 -25.40 23.20
CA ALA A 27 -14.80 -26.17 24.43
C ALA A 27 -15.01 -27.68 24.17
N LEU A 28 -14.12 -28.50 24.73
CA LEU A 28 -14.22 -29.96 24.80
C LEU A 28 -15.37 -30.40 25.71
N ARG A 29 -16.29 -31.23 25.20
CA ARG A 29 -17.04 -32.21 25.99
C ARG A 29 -17.17 -33.53 25.22
N SER A 30 -16.96 -34.62 25.95
CA SER A 30 -16.81 -36.01 25.52
C SER A 30 -18.03 -36.85 25.89
N SER A 31 -18.49 -37.74 24.98
CA SER A 31 -19.08 -39.07 25.30
C SER A 31 -19.39 -39.91 24.02
N PRO A 32 -19.51 -41.26 24.09
CA PRO A 32 -19.01 -42.17 23.02
C PRO A 32 -20.04 -43.12 22.32
N SER A 33 -19.55 -43.81 21.25
CA SER A 33 -19.98 -45.08 20.59
C SER A 33 -21.24 -45.06 19.68
N SER A 34 -21.38 -45.71 18.49
CA SER A 34 -20.68 -46.76 17.69
C SER A 34 -21.23 -46.80 16.20
N PRO A 35 -21.09 -47.86 15.37
CA PRO A 35 -20.22 -48.08 14.16
C PRO A 35 -20.86 -47.80 12.74
N PRO A 36 -20.12 -47.97 11.59
CA PRO A 36 -20.46 -47.38 10.27
C PRO A 36 -21.18 -48.35 9.30
N PRO A 37 -21.76 -47.85 8.18
CA PRO A 37 -21.11 -48.11 6.88
C PRO A 37 -21.33 -47.09 5.73
N THR A 38 -20.38 -47.17 4.78
CA THR A 38 -20.43 -46.92 3.31
C THR A 38 -20.50 -45.50 2.73
N LEU A 39 -19.55 -45.26 1.81
CA LEU A 39 -19.33 -44.06 1.00
C LEU A 39 -20.54 -43.63 0.18
N PRO A 40 -20.65 -42.31 -0.06
CA PRO A 40 -20.66 -41.83 -1.42
C PRO A 40 -19.48 -40.91 -1.70
N THR A 41 -18.90 -41.09 -2.87
CA THR A 41 -18.04 -40.14 -3.58
C THR A 41 -18.70 -38.76 -3.60
N SER A 42 -18.24 -37.88 -2.73
CA SER A 42 -18.31 -36.44 -2.92
C SER A 42 -16.91 -35.89 -2.71
N SER A 43 -16.36 -35.29 -3.77
CA SER A 43 -15.18 -34.45 -3.71
C SER A 43 -15.51 -33.21 -2.88
N THR A 44 -15.56 -33.40 -1.56
CA THR A 44 -15.66 -32.31 -0.61
C THR A 44 -14.28 -31.71 -0.57
N ALA A 45 -14.02 -30.75 -1.46
CA ALA A 45 -12.90 -29.83 -1.26
C ALA A 45 -13.10 -29.23 0.13
N LEU A 46 -12.26 -29.67 1.08
CA LEU A 46 -12.13 -29.07 2.40
C LEU A 46 -11.77 -27.59 2.19
N ARG A 47 -12.80 -26.74 2.12
CA ARG A 47 -12.62 -25.29 2.20
C ARG A 47 -12.26 -24.96 3.64
N LEU A 48 -11.01 -25.18 4.02
CA LEU A 48 -10.43 -24.35 5.06
C LEU A 48 -10.46 -22.92 4.54
N PRO A 49 -10.99 -21.93 5.30
CA PRO A 49 -10.68 -20.55 5.01
C PRO A 49 -9.20 -20.36 5.32
N SER A 50 -8.33 -20.73 4.37
CA SER A 50 -6.91 -20.47 4.51
C SER A 50 -6.75 -18.96 4.57
N CYS A 51 -6.24 -18.45 5.70
CA CYS A 51 -5.88 -17.05 5.84
C CYS A 51 -4.62 -16.84 5.00
N ALA A 52 -4.83 -16.71 3.69
CA ALA A 52 -3.81 -16.69 2.67
C ALA A 52 -3.80 -15.34 1.94
N LEU A 53 -2.62 -14.78 1.70
CA LEU A 53 -2.48 -13.45 1.09
C LEU A 53 -3.06 -13.43 -0.33
N GLN A 54 -2.85 -14.51 -1.10
CA GLN A 54 -3.28 -14.63 -2.50
C GLN A 54 -2.82 -13.43 -3.34
N CYS A 55 -1.58 -12.99 -3.12
CA CYS A 55 -0.99 -11.89 -3.86
C CYS A 55 -0.35 -12.44 -5.15
N PRO A 56 -0.73 -11.94 -6.34
CA PRO A 56 -0.12 -12.39 -7.58
C PRO A 56 1.38 -12.08 -7.68
N HIS A 57 1.89 -11.22 -6.78
CA HIS A 57 3.27 -10.77 -6.74
C HIS A 57 4.13 -11.46 -5.67
N PHE A 58 3.58 -12.38 -4.86
CA PHE A 58 4.22 -12.86 -3.63
C PHE A 58 5.64 -13.45 -3.83
N GLN A 59 5.85 -14.21 -4.90
CA GLN A 59 7.15 -14.87 -5.15
C GLN A 59 8.19 -13.97 -5.83
N SER A 60 7.75 -12.88 -6.48
CA SER A 60 8.63 -11.99 -7.23
C SER A 60 8.92 -10.68 -6.49
N CYS A 61 8.00 -10.26 -5.62
CA CYS A 61 8.10 -9.02 -4.86
C CYS A 61 8.70 -9.27 -3.48
N SER A 62 9.72 -8.51 -3.09
CA SER A 62 10.38 -8.62 -1.78
C SER A 62 9.56 -8.08 -0.59
N GLY A 63 8.26 -7.84 -0.77
CA GLY A 63 7.46 -7.06 0.16
C GLY A 63 6.72 -7.86 1.24
N CYS A 64 6.55 -9.17 1.07
CA CYS A 64 5.84 -10.02 2.03
C CYS A 64 6.58 -11.35 2.20
N SER A 65 6.86 -11.73 3.44
CA SER A 65 7.61 -12.96 3.75
C SER A 65 6.73 -14.21 3.87
N HIS A 66 5.42 -14.03 4.10
CA HIS A 66 4.48 -15.12 4.38
C HIS A 66 3.21 -15.02 3.51
N GLU A 67 2.80 -16.14 2.92
CA GLU A 67 1.54 -16.23 2.16
C GLU A 67 0.43 -16.94 2.94
N LEU A 68 0.76 -17.90 3.79
CA LEU A 68 -0.20 -18.78 4.47
C LEU A 68 -0.21 -18.53 5.98
N ASN A 69 -1.29 -18.96 6.64
CA ASN A 69 -1.45 -18.90 8.10
C ASN A 69 -1.29 -17.48 8.69
N LEU A 70 -1.66 -16.45 7.94
CA LEU A 70 -1.42 -15.05 8.32
C LEU A 70 -2.22 -14.58 9.54
N HIS A 71 -3.25 -15.32 9.95
CA HIS A 71 -3.96 -15.11 11.21
C HIS A 71 -3.08 -15.41 12.45
N ARG A 72 -2.08 -16.28 12.30
CA ARG A 72 -1.12 -16.65 13.33
C ARG A 72 0.16 -17.20 12.69
N PRO A 73 1.05 -16.34 12.17
CA PRO A 73 2.30 -16.78 11.58
C PRO A 73 3.23 -17.37 12.65
N ILE A 74 4.18 -18.21 12.23
CA ILE A 74 5.10 -18.96 13.12
C ILE A 74 5.79 -18.04 14.14
N ILE A 75 6.14 -16.84 13.71
CA ILE A 75 6.80 -15.83 14.54
C ILE A 75 5.96 -15.39 15.77
N VAL A 76 4.63 -15.52 15.72
CA VAL A 76 3.77 -15.27 16.89
C VAL A 76 3.93 -16.39 17.92
N ASP A 77 4.11 -17.63 17.49
CA ASP A 77 4.38 -18.75 18.40
C ASP A 77 5.81 -18.68 18.95
N GLU A 78 6.78 -18.25 18.16
CA GLU A 78 8.14 -17.95 18.62
C GLU A 78 8.15 -16.82 19.67
N ALA A 79 7.41 -15.75 19.42
CA ALA A 79 7.24 -14.65 20.37
C ALA A 79 6.57 -15.10 21.67
N ASP A 80 5.48 -15.86 21.59
CA ASP A 80 4.79 -16.43 22.75
C ASP A 80 5.72 -17.29 23.59
N ASN A 81 6.52 -18.16 22.95
CA ASN A 81 7.52 -18.97 23.64
C ASN A 81 8.62 -18.12 24.29
N PHE A 82 9.13 -17.11 23.58
CA PHE A 82 10.11 -16.17 24.12
C PHE A 82 9.58 -15.45 25.38
N PHE A 83 8.37 -14.90 25.33
CA PHE A 83 7.77 -14.19 26.46
C PHE A 83 7.49 -15.11 27.65
N LYS A 84 7.13 -16.38 27.41
CA LYS A 84 7.03 -17.39 28.49
C LYS A 84 8.36 -17.61 29.21
N THR A 85 9.50 -17.59 28.49
CA THR A 85 10.82 -17.71 29.15
C THR A 85 11.13 -16.52 30.06
N LEU A 86 10.48 -15.38 29.84
CA LEU A 86 10.58 -14.17 30.66
C LEU A 86 9.50 -14.06 31.75
N GLY A 87 8.66 -15.10 31.91
CA GLY A 87 7.58 -15.12 32.90
C GLY A 87 6.30 -14.40 32.47
N VAL A 88 6.16 -14.01 31.19
CA VAL A 88 4.93 -13.45 30.62
C VAL A 88 4.15 -14.58 29.95
N SER A 89 3.06 -15.03 30.59
CA SER A 89 2.27 -16.18 30.13
C SER A 89 1.06 -15.80 29.27
N ASP A 90 0.72 -14.52 29.21
CA ASP A 90 -0.47 -13.97 28.55
C ASP A 90 -0.07 -13.01 27.41
N PHE A 91 0.91 -13.41 26.60
CA PHE A 91 1.24 -12.67 25.39
C PHE A 91 0.05 -12.63 24.44
N ASP A 92 -0.45 -11.43 24.19
CA ASP A 92 -1.60 -11.16 23.34
C ASP A 92 -1.15 -10.46 22.05
N PHE A 93 -1.76 -10.83 20.94
CA PHE A 93 -1.43 -10.33 19.61
C PHE A 93 -2.72 -10.03 18.84
N GLU A 94 -2.85 -8.81 18.34
CA GLU A 94 -3.95 -8.44 17.45
C GLU A 94 -3.54 -8.65 15.99
N SER A 95 -4.17 -9.62 15.32
CA SER A 95 -4.07 -9.74 13.86
C SER A 95 -4.96 -8.69 13.19
N CYS A 96 -4.40 -7.90 12.28
CA CYS A 96 -5.16 -6.89 11.55
C CYS A 96 -5.77 -7.43 10.24
N ARG A 97 -6.34 -6.52 9.43
CA ARG A 97 -6.83 -6.88 8.09
C ARG A 97 -5.71 -7.46 7.23
N LEU A 98 -6.01 -8.57 6.58
CA LEU A 98 -5.08 -9.25 5.68
C LEU A 98 -4.67 -8.40 4.48
N TRP A 99 -5.60 -7.60 3.96
CA TRP A 99 -5.43 -6.81 2.74
C TRP A 99 -5.70 -5.34 2.97
N GLY A 100 -5.07 -4.51 2.14
CA GLY A 100 -5.26 -3.08 2.08
C GLY A 100 -4.64 -2.30 3.25
N TRP A 101 -4.10 -2.99 4.26
CA TRP A 101 -3.64 -2.40 5.52
C TRP A 101 -2.49 -1.41 5.34
N ARG A 102 -1.66 -1.56 4.31
CA ARG A 102 -0.47 -0.73 4.08
C ARG A 102 -0.90 0.64 3.55
N SER A 103 -0.75 1.64 4.42
CA SER A 103 -1.05 3.06 4.20
C SER A 103 0.14 3.85 3.66
N ARG A 104 1.34 3.27 3.62
CA ARG A 104 2.55 3.93 3.10
C ARG A 104 3.35 3.00 2.20
N ALA A 105 3.67 3.47 1.00
CA ALA A 105 4.46 2.76 0.02
C ALA A 105 5.56 3.67 -0.55
N LYS A 106 6.76 3.12 -0.75
CA LYS A 106 7.86 3.76 -1.46
C LYS A 106 8.25 2.81 -2.59
N LEU A 107 8.06 3.24 -3.83
CA LEU A 107 8.18 2.40 -5.00
C LEU A 107 9.24 2.98 -5.93
N ALA A 108 10.14 2.12 -6.40
CA ALA A 108 11.08 2.44 -7.45
C ALA A 108 10.34 2.56 -8.79
N VAL A 109 10.77 3.51 -9.62
CA VAL A 109 10.23 3.73 -10.97
C VAL A 109 11.34 3.48 -11.97
N ARG A 110 11.25 2.39 -12.72
CA ARG A 110 12.25 1.95 -13.73
C ARG A 110 11.56 1.60 -15.05
N GLY A 111 12.30 1.07 -16.02
CA GLY A 111 11.80 0.71 -17.34
C GLY A 111 11.85 1.92 -18.28
N SER A 112 10.83 2.07 -19.13
CA SER A 112 10.74 3.19 -20.08
C SER A 112 9.43 3.95 -19.91
N SER A 113 9.34 5.16 -20.48
CA SER A 113 8.10 5.94 -20.51
C SER A 113 6.90 5.14 -21.07
N MET A 114 7.14 4.28 -22.06
CA MET A 114 6.13 3.44 -22.71
C MET A 114 5.75 2.19 -21.91
N LYS A 115 6.68 1.67 -21.10
CA LYS A 115 6.46 0.48 -20.25
C LYS A 115 7.11 0.71 -18.88
N PRO A 116 6.55 1.60 -18.05
CA PRO A 116 7.13 1.90 -16.76
C PRO A 116 6.87 0.75 -15.79
N LEU A 117 7.90 0.40 -15.02
CA LEU A 117 7.85 -0.56 -13.92
C LEU A 117 7.77 0.24 -12.63
N ILE A 118 6.74 -0.01 -11.82
CA ILE A 118 6.53 0.70 -10.55
C ILE A 118 6.38 -0.34 -9.44
N GLY A 119 7.42 -0.46 -8.61
CA GLY A 119 7.41 -1.49 -7.59
C GLY A 119 8.60 -1.53 -6.66
N LEU A 120 8.95 -2.75 -6.23
CA LEU A 120 10.05 -3.02 -5.32
C LEU A 120 11.19 -3.71 -6.06
N TYR A 121 12.38 -3.68 -5.47
CA TYR A 121 13.49 -4.48 -5.96
C TYR A 121 13.26 -5.96 -5.64
N GLU A 122 13.66 -6.82 -6.56
CA GLU A 122 13.83 -8.24 -6.28
C GLU A 122 14.95 -8.42 -5.25
N GLU A 123 14.75 -9.35 -4.31
CA GLU A 123 15.66 -9.57 -3.19
C GLU A 123 17.11 -9.83 -3.66
N GLY A 124 18.05 -9.10 -3.07
CA GLY A 124 19.47 -9.22 -3.42
C GLY A 124 19.87 -8.57 -4.76
N THR A 125 18.98 -7.81 -5.41
CA THR A 125 19.25 -7.17 -6.71
C THR A 125 18.84 -5.70 -6.75
N HIS A 126 19.16 -5.01 -7.86
CA HIS A 126 18.56 -3.72 -8.24
C HIS A 126 17.56 -3.87 -9.40
N ASN A 127 17.02 -5.07 -9.62
CA ASN A 127 15.97 -5.31 -10.61
C ASN A 127 14.61 -4.95 -10.02
N VAL A 128 13.88 -4.04 -10.65
CA VAL A 128 12.53 -3.67 -10.17
C VAL A 128 11.49 -4.64 -10.71
N VAL A 129 10.69 -5.17 -9.79
CA VAL A 129 9.51 -5.99 -10.06
C VAL A 129 8.27 -5.11 -10.02
N ASP A 130 7.54 -5.08 -11.13
CA ASP A 130 6.32 -4.31 -11.25
C ASP A 130 5.18 -4.92 -10.41
N ILE A 131 4.51 -4.12 -9.57
CA ILE A 131 3.48 -4.59 -8.63
C ILE A 131 2.16 -3.80 -8.73
N PRO A 132 1.46 -3.80 -9.88
CA PRO A 132 0.25 -3.00 -10.11
C PRO A 132 -0.92 -3.32 -9.17
N TYR A 133 -0.92 -4.50 -8.53
CA TYR A 133 -2.04 -5.02 -7.74
C TYR A 133 -1.59 -5.58 -6.38
N CYS A 134 -0.71 -4.85 -5.69
CA CYS A 134 -0.25 -5.24 -4.36
C CYS A 134 -1.44 -5.40 -3.39
N LYS A 135 -1.61 -6.60 -2.83
CA LYS A 135 -2.71 -6.90 -1.89
C LYS A 135 -2.57 -6.19 -0.53
N ALA A 136 -1.34 -5.83 -0.14
CA ALA A 136 -1.09 -5.10 1.10
C ALA A 136 -1.47 -3.62 0.98
N HIS A 137 -1.28 -3.00 -0.19
CA HIS A 137 -1.58 -1.58 -0.40
C HIS A 137 -3.07 -1.26 -0.28
N HIS A 138 -3.37 -0.14 0.38
CA HIS A 138 -4.71 0.43 0.34
C HIS A 138 -5.20 0.60 -1.12
N PRO A 139 -6.49 0.33 -1.44
CA PRO A 139 -7.00 0.44 -2.81
C PRO A 139 -6.69 1.77 -3.49
N ASN A 140 -6.75 2.89 -2.77
CA ASN A 140 -6.44 4.20 -3.32
C ASN A 140 -4.94 4.41 -3.60
N ILE A 141 -4.03 3.67 -2.94
CA ILE A 141 -2.60 3.65 -3.30
C ILE A 141 -2.42 2.92 -4.63
N ASN A 142 -3.03 1.75 -4.81
CA ASN A 142 -2.97 1.04 -6.10
C ASN A 142 -3.60 1.88 -7.23
N ALA A 143 -4.71 2.58 -6.96
CA ALA A 143 -5.32 3.51 -7.92
C ALA A 143 -4.38 4.68 -8.26
N ALA A 144 -3.64 5.21 -7.28
CA ALA A 144 -2.64 6.25 -7.50
C ALA A 144 -1.43 5.75 -8.30
N VAL A 145 -0.99 4.50 -8.10
CA VAL A 145 0.07 3.86 -8.90
C VAL A 145 -0.35 3.73 -10.36
N GLU A 146 -1.59 3.28 -10.60
CA GLU A 146 -2.12 3.18 -11.97
C GLU A 146 -2.26 4.55 -12.62
N LEU A 147 -2.74 5.56 -11.89
CA LEU A 147 -2.83 6.92 -12.40
C LEU A 147 -1.44 7.50 -12.72
N LEU A 148 -0.44 7.21 -11.89
CA LEU A 148 0.95 7.59 -12.14
C LEU A 148 1.49 6.92 -13.41
N ARG A 149 1.25 5.61 -13.60
CA ARG A 149 1.63 4.86 -14.81
C ARG A 149 1.09 5.53 -16.07
N GLN A 150 -0.20 5.88 -16.07
CA GLN A 150 -0.84 6.58 -17.18
C GLN A 150 -0.22 7.97 -17.43
N GLY A 151 0.10 8.70 -16.36
CA GLY A 151 0.76 10.01 -16.45
C GLY A 151 2.17 9.92 -17.04
N ILE A 152 2.95 8.93 -16.61
CA ILE A 152 4.30 8.66 -17.14
C ILE A 152 4.25 8.43 -18.65
N THR A 153 3.39 7.51 -19.10
CA THR A 153 3.26 7.18 -20.53
C THR A 153 2.72 8.33 -21.34
N LYS A 154 1.68 9.03 -20.86
CA LYS A 154 1.05 10.12 -21.61
C LYS A 154 1.95 11.33 -21.80
N LEU A 155 2.80 11.63 -20.81
CA LEU A 155 3.66 12.82 -20.82
C LEU A 155 5.10 12.51 -21.23
N ASN A 156 5.38 11.26 -21.60
CA ASN A 156 6.72 10.77 -21.90
C ASN A 156 7.74 11.17 -20.79
N ILE A 157 7.38 10.82 -19.55
CA ILE A 157 8.28 10.97 -18.40
C ILE A 157 9.23 9.80 -18.43
N GLU A 158 10.53 10.07 -18.35
CA GLU A 158 11.52 8.99 -18.35
C GLU A 158 11.70 8.46 -16.92
N PRO A 159 11.44 7.17 -16.65
CA PRO A 159 11.89 6.52 -15.42
C PRO A 159 13.40 6.64 -15.25
N PHE A 160 13.88 6.59 -14.01
CA PHE A 160 15.31 6.71 -13.73
C PHE A 160 16.06 5.46 -14.21
N ASP A 161 17.21 5.67 -14.83
CA ASP A 161 18.19 4.62 -15.13
C ASP A 161 19.31 4.73 -14.10
N GLU A 162 19.53 3.66 -13.32
CA GLU A 162 20.54 3.65 -12.26
C GLU A 162 21.97 3.51 -12.78
N ASP A 163 22.15 2.78 -13.88
CA ASP A 163 23.45 2.52 -14.46
C ASP A 163 23.98 3.77 -15.17
N GLU A 164 23.11 4.48 -15.89
CA GLU A 164 23.48 5.73 -16.55
C GLU A 164 23.30 6.98 -15.67
N GLY A 165 22.53 6.87 -14.57
CA GLY A 165 22.16 8.01 -13.73
C GLY A 165 21.24 9.03 -14.45
N THR A 166 20.57 8.60 -15.52
CA THR A 166 19.72 9.43 -16.38
C THR A 166 18.23 9.19 -16.08
N GLY A 167 17.35 9.87 -16.81
CA GLY A 167 15.91 9.83 -16.54
C GLY A 167 15.48 10.81 -15.45
N GLU A 168 14.18 10.86 -15.20
CA GLU A 168 13.52 11.96 -14.48
C GLU A 168 12.89 11.49 -13.17
N LEU A 169 12.10 10.43 -13.18
CA LEU A 169 11.38 9.96 -12.00
C LEU A 169 12.08 8.74 -11.37
N ARG A 170 12.65 8.93 -10.18
CA ARG A 170 13.45 7.89 -9.48
C ARG A 170 12.58 6.96 -8.65
N TYR A 171 11.72 7.57 -7.83
CA TYR A 171 10.85 6.87 -6.89
C TYR A 171 9.55 7.64 -6.75
N VAL A 172 8.53 6.96 -6.23
CA VAL A 172 7.32 7.59 -5.73
C VAL A 172 7.07 7.12 -4.30
N GLN A 173 6.82 8.07 -3.38
CA GLN A 173 6.22 7.76 -2.09
C GLN A 173 4.72 8.07 -2.14
N MET A 174 3.91 7.13 -1.64
CA MET A 174 2.47 7.30 -1.47
C MET A 174 2.12 7.09 -0.01
N ALA A 175 1.45 8.05 0.60
CA ALA A 175 0.98 7.99 1.97
C ALA A 175 -0.52 8.27 2.03
N LEU A 176 -1.28 7.41 2.72
CA LEU A 176 -2.72 7.52 2.86
C LEU A 176 -3.06 8.25 4.17
N THR A 177 -3.76 9.37 4.07
CA THR A 177 -4.45 9.98 5.21
C THR A 177 -5.90 9.55 5.23
N THR A 178 -6.39 9.18 6.40
CA THR A 178 -7.82 8.94 6.66
C THR A 178 -8.43 10.07 7.49
N TYR A 179 -7.68 11.16 7.70
CA TYR A 179 -8.14 12.28 8.50
C TYR A 179 -9.22 13.06 7.74
N ASN A 180 -10.45 12.89 8.19
CA ASN A 180 -11.60 13.64 7.72
C ASN A 180 -12.65 13.65 8.83
N THR A 181 -12.67 14.73 9.63
CA THR A 181 -13.58 14.87 10.77
C THR A 181 -15.03 15.08 10.35
N SER A 182 -15.29 15.40 9.08
CA SER A 182 -16.64 15.60 8.54
C SER A 182 -17.39 14.31 8.20
N ILE A 183 -16.73 13.13 8.28
CA ILE A 183 -17.36 11.82 8.04
C ILE A 183 -17.16 10.86 9.23
N PRO A 184 -18.07 9.87 9.42
CA PRO A 184 -17.97 8.90 10.51
C PRO A 184 -16.65 8.13 10.50
N ALA A 185 -16.11 7.82 11.68
CA ALA A 185 -14.83 7.11 11.81
C ALA A 185 -14.78 5.78 11.03
N SER A 186 -15.90 5.06 10.97
CA SER A 186 -16.05 3.81 10.20
C SER A 186 -15.87 3.98 8.70
N GLU A 187 -16.13 5.17 8.15
CA GLU A 187 -16.05 5.48 6.72
C GLU A 187 -14.73 6.11 6.31
N ARG A 188 -13.97 6.68 7.26
CA ARG A 188 -12.72 7.40 7.01
C ARG A 188 -11.70 6.58 6.22
N TYR A 189 -11.53 5.32 6.59
CA TYR A 189 -10.56 4.44 5.93
C TYR A 189 -10.91 4.19 4.45
N LYS A 190 -12.17 3.85 4.17
CA LYS A 190 -12.66 3.64 2.80
C LYS A 190 -12.49 4.88 1.92
N ASN A 191 -12.61 6.07 2.52
CA ASN A 191 -12.48 7.36 1.85
C ASN A 191 -11.09 8.00 2.02
N GLY A 192 -10.07 7.22 2.42
CA GLY A 192 -8.72 7.75 2.63
C GLY A 192 -8.15 8.37 1.36
N LYS A 193 -7.37 9.44 1.50
CA LYS A 193 -6.77 10.17 0.39
C LYS A 193 -5.25 10.00 0.39
N VAL A 194 -4.65 10.00 -0.79
CA VAL A 194 -3.23 9.71 -1.00
C VAL A 194 -2.45 10.99 -1.25
N GLN A 195 -1.45 11.25 -0.43
CA GLN A 195 -0.37 12.17 -0.75
C GLN A 195 0.64 11.45 -1.64
N VAL A 196 0.93 12.02 -2.80
CA VAL A 196 1.91 11.50 -3.77
C VAL A 196 3.16 12.38 -3.74
N SER A 197 4.30 11.78 -3.45
CA SER A 197 5.61 12.44 -3.46
C SER A 197 6.47 11.89 -4.58
N LEU A 198 6.74 12.70 -5.59
CA LEU A 198 7.55 12.37 -6.75
C LEU A 198 9.02 12.64 -6.45
N VAL A 199 9.86 11.61 -6.44
CA VAL A 199 11.32 11.76 -6.27
C VAL A 199 11.93 12.00 -7.65
N TRP A 200 12.32 13.25 -7.90
CA TRP A 200 12.73 13.75 -9.19
C TRP A 200 14.26 13.88 -9.27
N ASN A 201 14.85 13.38 -10.35
CA ASN A 201 16.28 13.40 -10.63
C ASN A 201 16.72 14.80 -11.08
N SER A 202 16.74 15.75 -10.16
CA SER A 202 17.18 17.12 -10.39
C SER A 202 17.58 17.80 -9.10
N ARG A 203 18.31 18.92 -9.21
CA ARG A 203 18.81 19.64 -8.03
C ARG A 203 17.73 20.46 -7.35
N ASN A 204 16.80 21.03 -8.13
CA ASN A 204 15.72 21.91 -7.66
C ASN A 204 14.75 22.26 -8.80
N GLU A 205 13.75 23.07 -8.47
CA GLU A 205 12.69 23.59 -9.34
C GLU A 205 13.16 24.47 -10.52
N ASN A 206 14.41 24.92 -10.55
CA ASN A 206 14.95 25.70 -11.67
C ASN A 206 15.63 24.83 -12.74
N SER A 207 15.53 23.50 -12.61
CA SER A 207 16.13 22.55 -13.56
C SER A 207 15.26 22.44 -14.83
N HIS A 208 15.86 22.17 -15.98
CA HIS A 208 15.16 22.17 -17.28
C HIS A 208 13.98 21.18 -17.37
N ASN A 209 14.02 20.07 -16.63
CA ASN A 209 12.95 19.05 -16.63
C ASN A 209 11.84 19.35 -15.59
N PHE A 210 11.87 20.52 -14.93
CA PHE A 210 10.82 20.92 -13.99
C PHE A 210 9.45 21.09 -14.66
N GLU A 211 9.42 21.49 -15.94
CA GLU A 211 8.17 21.59 -16.70
C GLU A 211 7.44 20.26 -16.80
N LYS A 212 8.18 19.16 -17.01
CA LYS A 212 7.64 17.80 -17.02
C LYS A 212 7.15 17.35 -15.64
N LEU A 213 7.89 17.68 -14.57
CA LEU A 213 7.43 17.46 -13.19
C LEU A 213 6.10 18.18 -12.93
N ASN A 214 6.01 19.46 -13.31
CA ASN A 214 4.80 20.26 -13.16
C ASN A 214 3.64 19.69 -14.01
N ALA A 215 3.91 19.24 -15.24
CA ALA A 215 2.92 18.61 -16.10
C ALA A 215 2.38 17.31 -15.47
N LEU A 216 3.26 16.46 -14.92
CA LEU A 216 2.88 15.22 -14.24
C LEU A 216 2.07 15.51 -12.98
N ALA A 217 2.50 16.46 -12.15
CA ALA A 217 1.75 16.85 -10.96
C ALA A 217 0.34 17.36 -11.30
N ASN A 218 0.23 18.21 -12.33
CA ASN A 218 -1.07 18.68 -12.83
C ASN A 218 -1.92 17.55 -13.40
N PHE A 219 -1.32 16.57 -14.08
CA PHE A 219 -2.04 15.39 -14.57
C PHE A 219 -2.63 14.57 -13.41
N LEU A 220 -1.83 14.26 -12.38
CA LEU A 220 -2.30 13.54 -11.18
C LEU A 220 -3.42 14.32 -10.49
N TRP A 221 -3.24 15.63 -10.30
CA TRP A 221 -4.21 16.47 -9.62
C TRP A 221 -5.53 16.61 -10.38
N ARG A 222 -5.49 16.77 -11.70
CA ARG A 222 -6.70 16.87 -12.54
C ARG A 222 -7.52 15.59 -12.52
N ASN A 223 -6.87 14.43 -12.51
CA ASN A 223 -7.53 13.13 -12.65
C ASN A 223 -7.82 12.42 -11.31
N GLY A 224 -7.19 12.82 -10.21
CA GLY A 224 -7.40 12.21 -8.90
C GLY A 224 -7.74 13.21 -7.78
N GLY A 225 -7.55 14.51 -8.00
CA GLY A 225 -7.82 15.56 -7.00
C GLY A 225 -9.31 15.83 -6.78
N PRO A 226 -9.66 16.87 -5.99
CA PRO A 226 -11.03 17.14 -5.55
C PRO A 226 -12.05 17.39 -6.67
N ARG A 227 -11.60 17.84 -7.84
CA ARG A 227 -12.44 18.12 -9.02
C ARG A 227 -12.65 16.91 -9.94
N SER A 228 -11.94 15.80 -9.68
CA SER A 228 -12.14 14.55 -10.41
C SER A 228 -13.35 13.78 -9.88
N ASP A 229 -13.78 12.75 -10.61
CA ASP A 229 -14.80 11.81 -10.12
C ASP A 229 -14.23 10.87 -9.04
N LEU A 230 -12.92 10.63 -9.05
CA LEU A 230 -12.26 9.66 -8.18
C LEU A 230 -11.89 10.22 -6.80
N ARG A 231 -11.46 11.50 -6.73
CA ARG A 231 -11.25 12.30 -5.50
C ARG A 231 -10.37 11.66 -4.42
N PHE A 232 -9.42 10.81 -4.79
CA PHE A 232 -8.55 10.12 -3.84
C PHE A 232 -7.16 10.75 -3.68
N ILE A 233 -6.78 11.77 -4.45
CA ILE A 233 -5.49 12.47 -4.27
C ILE A 233 -5.66 13.63 -3.29
N HIS A 234 -4.85 13.61 -2.22
CA HIS A 234 -4.78 14.62 -1.18
C HIS A 234 -3.87 15.79 -1.58
N SER A 235 -2.62 15.47 -1.93
CA SER A 235 -1.63 16.45 -2.40
C SER A 235 -0.54 15.80 -3.23
N VAL A 236 0.16 16.62 -4.01
CA VAL A 236 1.31 16.24 -4.81
C VAL A 236 2.53 17.04 -4.37
N TRP A 237 3.61 16.34 -4.07
CA TRP A 237 4.88 16.87 -3.64
C TRP A 237 6.00 16.43 -4.59
N ALA A 238 7.07 17.20 -4.61
CA ALA A 238 8.32 16.83 -5.25
C ALA A 238 9.44 16.77 -4.21
N ASN A 239 10.28 15.75 -4.33
CA ASN A 239 11.57 15.66 -3.66
C ASN A 239 12.66 15.65 -4.74
N PHE A 240 13.69 16.48 -4.58
CA PHE A 240 14.79 16.62 -5.54
C PHE A 240 16.00 15.82 -5.07
N GLN A 241 16.43 14.85 -5.88
CA GLN A 241 17.44 13.85 -5.49
C GLN A 241 18.31 13.43 -6.67
N THR A 242 19.60 13.78 -6.63
CA THR A 242 20.60 13.50 -7.69
C THR A 242 21.74 12.60 -7.24
N SER A 243 21.76 12.14 -5.97
CA SER A 243 22.84 11.27 -5.48
C SER A 243 22.73 9.86 -6.06
N THR A 244 23.88 9.21 -6.27
CA THR A 244 24.00 7.85 -6.82
C THR A 244 23.98 6.76 -5.74
N ASN A 245 23.62 7.11 -4.50
CA ASN A 245 23.51 6.16 -3.40
C ASN A 245 22.07 5.65 -3.26
N ASN A 246 21.86 4.71 -2.34
CA ASN A 246 20.57 4.06 -2.11
C ASN A 246 19.57 4.93 -1.31
N ILE A 247 19.88 6.22 -1.09
CA ILE A 247 18.98 7.11 -0.35
C ILE A 247 17.85 7.56 -1.26
N ILE A 248 16.62 7.19 -0.90
CA ILE A 248 15.42 7.52 -1.66
C ILE A 248 15.19 9.04 -1.70
N PHE A 249 15.35 9.76 -0.59
CA PHE A 249 15.04 11.19 -0.52
C PHE A 249 16.28 12.07 -0.48
N GLY A 250 16.26 13.11 -1.31
CA GLY A 250 17.13 14.27 -1.14
C GLY A 250 16.62 15.19 -0.03
N ASN A 251 17.36 16.27 0.21
CA ASN A 251 17.06 17.25 1.25
C ASN A 251 16.13 18.39 0.80
N ARG A 252 15.76 18.44 -0.48
CA ARG A 252 14.94 19.52 -1.05
C ARG A 252 13.55 19.01 -1.40
N TRP A 253 12.55 19.61 -0.75
CA TRP A 253 11.14 19.33 -0.95
C TRP A 253 10.40 20.55 -1.50
N ARG A 254 9.41 20.31 -2.35
CA ARG A 254 8.47 21.32 -2.84
C ARG A 254 7.05 20.76 -2.81
N HIS A 255 6.16 21.52 -2.18
CA HIS A 255 4.73 21.31 -2.32
C HIS A 255 4.31 21.84 -3.70
N LEU A 256 3.63 21.01 -4.49
CA LEU A 256 3.18 21.42 -5.82
C LEU A 256 1.69 21.75 -5.81
N LEU A 257 0.85 20.84 -5.32
CA LEU A 257 -0.61 20.94 -5.41
C LEU A 257 -1.30 20.29 -4.21
N GLY A 258 -2.45 20.83 -3.82
CA GLY A 258 -3.33 20.27 -2.79
C GLY A 258 -3.07 20.78 -1.38
N GLU A 259 -3.41 19.98 -0.39
CA GLU A 259 -3.26 20.32 1.03
C GLU A 259 -1.82 20.09 1.50
N SER A 260 -1.25 21.11 2.17
CA SER A 260 0.11 21.07 2.70
C SER A 260 0.23 20.29 4.01
N GLY A 261 -0.79 20.34 4.87
CA GLY A 261 -0.85 19.56 6.10
C GLY A 261 -1.28 18.13 5.82
N PHE A 262 -0.49 17.15 6.26
CA PHE A 262 -0.88 15.75 6.20
C PHE A 262 -1.19 15.27 7.61
N TRP A 263 -2.48 15.28 7.95
CA TRP A 263 -2.94 14.96 9.30
C TRP A 263 -3.21 13.47 9.46
N GLU A 264 -2.82 12.93 10.62
CA GLU A 264 -3.18 11.60 11.09
C GLU A 264 -3.73 11.71 12.52
N HIS A 265 -4.68 10.85 12.85
CA HIS A 265 -5.23 10.72 14.20
C HIS A 265 -4.70 9.42 14.80
N VAL A 266 -3.87 9.54 15.83
CA VAL A 266 -3.09 8.45 16.45
C VAL A 266 -3.22 8.56 17.97
N GLY A 267 -3.68 7.50 18.63
CA GLY A 267 -3.75 7.45 20.10
C GLY A 267 -4.55 8.60 20.74
N GLY A 268 -5.58 9.11 20.06
CA GLY A 268 -6.39 10.25 20.54
C GLY A 268 -5.79 11.64 20.26
N ILE A 269 -4.65 11.72 19.57
CA ILE A 269 -3.95 12.97 19.25
C ILE A 269 -3.92 13.17 17.73
N ASP A 270 -4.16 14.39 17.29
CA ASP A 270 -3.99 14.80 15.90
C ASP A 270 -2.55 15.29 15.67
N MET A 271 -1.86 14.68 14.72
CA MET A 271 -0.50 15.04 14.34
C MET A 271 -0.41 15.34 12.86
N SER A 272 0.35 16.39 12.50
CA SER A 272 0.67 16.72 11.12
C SER A 272 2.06 16.20 10.79
N LEU A 273 2.17 15.47 9.68
CA LEU A 273 3.40 14.83 9.23
C LEU A 273 3.92 15.50 7.97
N ALA A 274 5.21 15.79 7.92
CA ALA A 274 5.86 16.18 6.68
C ALA A 274 5.99 14.94 5.76
N PRO A 275 6.11 15.12 4.44
CA PRO A 275 6.34 14.00 3.53
C PRO A 275 7.58 13.14 3.88
N SER A 276 8.60 13.76 4.49
CA SER A 276 9.81 13.08 4.95
C SER A 276 9.67 12.44 6.33
N SER A 277 8.59 12.71 7.07
CA SER A 277 8.38 12.16 8.41
C SER A 277 8.12 10.66 8.35
N PHE A 278 8.66 9.96 9.35
CA PHE A 278 8.22 8.59 9.64
C PHE A 278 6.76 8.63 10.12
N GLY A 279 5.98 7.64 9.69
CA GLY A 279 4.63 7.38 10.17
C GLY A 279 4.32 5.90 9.98
N GLN A 280 3.39 5.36 10.76
CA GLN A 280 3.10 3.93 10.71
C GLN A 280 2.58 3.52 9.32
N ALA A 281 3.10 2.40 8.82
CA ALA A 281 2.60 1.83 7.57
C ALA A 281 1.21 1.20 7.75
N ASN A 282 0.78 0.92 8.99
CA ASN A 282 -0.54 0.37 9.31
C ASN A 282 -1.27 1.29 10.31
N THR A 283 -1.99 2.27 9.77
CA THR A 283 -2.66 3.31 10.58
C THR A 283 -3.86 2.80 11.38
N ARG A 284 -4.37 1.59 11.10
CA ARG A 284 -5.54 1.04 11.82
C ARG A 284 -5.17 0.35 13.12
N VAL A 285 -4.05 -0.38 13.12
CA VAL A 285 -3.55 -1.03 14.34
C VAL A 285 -3.11 0.04 15.34
N GLU A 286 -2.54 1.13 14.86
CA GLU A 286 -2.16 2.27 15.70
C GLU A 286 -3.37 2.99 16.33
N GLN A 287 -4.53 2.96 15.67
CA GLN A 287 -5.78 3.53 16.22
C GLN A 287 -6.47 2.61 17.24
N SER A 288 -6.24 1.29 17.20
CA SER A 288 -6.74 0.36 18.23
C SER A 288 -5.82 0.30 19.46
N SER A 289 -4.55 0.69 19.34
CA SER A 289 -3.53 0.59 20.39
C SER A 289 -3.63 1.62 21.53
N ASN A 290 -4.83 1.91 22.03
CA ASN A 290 -5.03 2.50 23.35
C ASN A 290 -4.81 1.44 24.46
N LEU A 291 -3.61 0.83 24.50
CA LEU A 291 -2.89 0.19 25.65
C LEU A 291 -1.95 -0.99 25.29
N LYS A 292 -1.85 -1.47 24.03
CA LYS A 292 -1.03 -2.65 23.71
C LYS A 292 -0.15 -2.44 22.48
N THR A 293 1.10 -2.89 22.60
CA THR A 293 2.19 -2.77 21.61
C THR A 293 1.82 -3.49 20.32
N PRO A 294 1.75 -2.81 19.17
CA PRO A 294 1.43 -3.48 17.93
C PRO A 294 2.67 -4.04 17.26
N PHE A 295 2.68 -5.36 17.01
CA PHE A 295 3.61 -5.99 16.08
C PHE A 295 2.90 -6.19 14.74
N CYS A 296 3.47 -5.71 13.65
CA CYS A 296 3.14 -6.14 12.30
C CYS A 296 4.41 -6.71 11.71
N PHE A 297 4.38 -7.97 11.30
CA PHE A 297 5.49 -8.60 10.58
C PHE A 297 5.44 -8.20 9.10
N GLU A 298 6.58 -7.81 8.55
CA GLU A 298 6.80 -7.64 7.09
C GLU A 298 7.06 -9.00 6.41
#